data_AF-A0A8X7UY21-F1
#
_entry.id   AF-A0A8X7UY21-F1
#
_cell.length_a   1.000
_cell.length_b   1.000
_cell.length_c   1.000
_cell.angle_alpha   90.00
_cell.angle_beta   90.00
_cell.angle_gamma   90.00
#
_symmetry.space_group_name_H-M   'P 1'
#
loop_
_entity.id
_entity.type
_entity.pdbx_description
1 polymer ?
#
loop_
_entity_poly.entity_id
_entity_poly.type
_entity_poly.pdbx_seq_one_letter_code
_entity_poly.pdbx_strand_id
1 'polypeptide(L)'
;MTLKQVLIQVPGIVFARGPAVAVLILLESDDGETFAVLTEQVRVLTGKVVLELPAGMLDDDEGDFVGTAVREVEEEIGIKLKKEDMVDLTAFLHPSTGHQIFPSLGGCDEEMSVFL
;
A
#
# COMPACT_ATOMS: atom_id res chain seq x y z
N MET A 1 -17.73 32.31 19.77
CA MET A 1 -16.89 31.11 19.90
C MET A 1 -15.74 31.27 18.93
N THR A 2 -14.58 31.69 19.42
CA THR A 2 -13.42 32.03 18.57
C THR A 2 -12.53 30.81 18.47
N LEU A 3 -12.45 30.19 17.28
CA LEU A 3 -11.52 29.10 17.01
C LEU A 3 -10.10 29.68 17.02
N LYS A 4 -9.34 29.40 18.08
CA LYS A 4 -7.90 29.66 18.12
C LYS A 4 -7.24 28.57 17.28
N GLN A 5 -6.71 28.92 16.12
CA GLN A 5 -5.80 28.05 15.36
C GLN A 5 -4.56 27.82 16.23
N VAL A 6 -4.41 26.63 16.79
CA VAL A 6 -3.18 26.23 17.49
C VAL A 6 -2.16 25.87 16.42
N LEU A 7 -1.16 26.73 16.21
CA LEU A 7 0.00 26.43 15.37
C LEU A 7 0.87 25.43 16.12
N ILE A 8 0.61 24.14 15.90
CA ILE A 8 1.46 23.06 16.38
C ILE A 8 2.70 23.07 15.49
N GLN A 9 3.89 23.18 16.10
CA GLN A 9 5.15 22.92 15.40
C GLN A 9 5.15 21.45 14.98
N VAL A 10 4.92 21.20 13.69
CA VAL A 10 5.04 19.86 13.12
C VAL A 10 6.51 19.43 13.26
N PRO A 11 6.81 18.22 13.75
CA PRO A 11 8.17 17.71 13.76
C PRO A 11 8.81 17.87 12.38
N GLY A 12 9.98 18.50 12.30
CA GLY A 12 10.65 18.83 11.02
C GLY A 12 11.32 17.64 10.31
N ILE A 13 10.85 16.41 10.57
CA ILE A 13 11.35 15.19 9.95
C ILE A 13 10.16 14.51 9.27
N VAL A 14 10.26 14.33 7.96
CA VAL A 14 9.32 13.54 7.16
C VAL A 14 10.09 12.39 6.53
N PHE A 15 9.51 11.20 6.52
CA PHE A 15 10.01 10.10 5.70
C PHE A 15 9.39 10.27 4.32
N ALA A 16 10.22 10.67 3.35
CA ALA A 16 9.81 10.75 1.95
C ALA A 16 9.98 9.36 1.30
N ARG A 17 8.88 8.63 1.17
CA ARG A 17 8.77 7.35 0.48
C ARG A 17 8.11 7.53 -0.88
N GLY A 18 7.09 8.39 -0.98
CA GLY A 18 6.27 8.52 -2.18
C GLY A 18 5.19 7.43 -2.29
N PRO A 19 4.51 7.35 -3.46
CA PRO A 19 3.39 6.46 -3.66
C PRO A 19 3.82 4.99 -3.65
N ALA A 20 2.98 4.15 -3.05
CA ALA A 20 3.20 2.72 -2.93
C ALA A 20 1.92 1.95 -3.27
N VAL A 21 2.09 0.66 -3.53
CA VAL A 21 1.01 -0.26 -3.81
C VAL A 21 1.17 -1.54 -2.99
N ALA A 22 0.07 -2.06 -2.47
CA ALA A 22 0.00 -3.37 -1.84
C ALA A 22 -1.04 -4.24 -2.55
N VAL A 23 -0.77 -5.54 -2.67
CA VAL A 23 -1.67 -6.47 -3.36
C VAL A 23 -2.08 -7.60 -2.41
N LEU A 24 -3.37 -7.73 -2.16
CA LEU A 24 -3.98 -8.84 -1.45
C LEU A 24 -4.19 -10.00 -2.41
N ILE A 25 -3.39 -11.04 -2.30
CA ILE A 25 -3.54 -12.23 -3.14
C ILE A 25 -4.23 -13.32 -2.33
N LEU A 26 -5.37 -13.80 -2.83
CA LEU A 26 -6.10 -14.93 -2.24
C LEU A 26 -5.88 -16.20 -3.05
N LEU A 27 -5.47 -17.27 -2.38
CA LEU A 27 -5.35 -18.60 -2.95
C LEU A 27 -6.47 -19.47 -2.40
N GLU A 28 -7.21 -20.12 -3.28
CA GLU A 28 -8.22 -21.12 -2.91
C GLU A 28 -7.62 -22.52 -3.10
N SER A 29 -7.68 -23.33 -2.06
CA SER A 29 -7.25 -24.73 -2.09
C SER A 29 -8.39 -25.64 -2.54
N ASP A 30 -8.06 -26.83 -3.05
CA ASP A 30 -9.04 -27.80 -3.58
C ASP A 30 -10.04 -28.30 -2.51
N ASP A 31 -9.70 -28.16 -1.23
CA ASP A 31 -10.53 -28.46 -0.07
C ASP A 31 -11.43 -27.29 0.38
N GLY A 32 -11.38 -26.15 -0.34
CA GLY A 32 -12.20 -24.96 -0.11
C GLY A 32 -11.65 -23.98 0.94
N GLU A 33 -10.41 -24.16 1.38
CA GLU A 33 -9.74 -23.20 2.28
C GLU A 33 -9.16 -22.02 1.48
N THR A 34 -9.29 -20.80 2.01
CA THR A 34 -8.73 -19.58 1.41
C THR A 34 -7.53 -19.08 2.20
N PHE A 35 -6.42 -18.84 1.52
CA PHE A 35 -5.17 -18.35 2.10
C PHE A 35 -4.81 -16.98 1.53
N ALA A 36 -4.26 -16.11 2.38
CA ALA A 36 -3.67 -14.85 1.93
C ALA A 36 -2.15 -15.01 1.80
N VAL A 37 -1.57 -14.53 0.70
CA VAL A 37 -0.12 -14.47 0.53
C VAL A 37 0.42 -13.28 1.33
N LEU A 38 1.45 -13.54 2.14
CA LEU A 38 2.16 -12.53 2.92
C LEU A 38 3.66 -12.63 2.66
N THR A 39 4.35 -11.50 2.72
CA THR A 39 5.82 -11.41 2.64
C THR A 39 6.40 -10.96 3.98
N GLU A 40 7.64 -11.37 4.24
CA GLU A 40 8.40 -10.90 5.40
C GLU A 40 9.06 -9.56 5.06
N GLN A 41 8.54 -8.46 5.62
CA GLN A 41 9.09 -7.13 5.41
C GLN A 41 9.88 -6.64 6.63
N VAL A 42 11.08 -6.09 6.38
CA VAL A 42 11.92 -5.51 7.44
C VAL A 42 11.47 -4.07 7.73
N ARG A 43 11.01 -3.82 8.95
CA ARG A 43 10.64 -2.48 9.42
C ARG A 43 11.77 -1.91 10.28
N VAL A 44 12.69 -1.19 9.65
CA VAL A 44 13.91 -0.64 10.28
C VAL A 44 13.61 0.17 11.55
N LEU A 45 12.56 1.00 11.53
CA LEU A 45 12.18 1.84 12.67
C LEU A 45 11.71 1.05 13.90
N THR A 46 11.17 -0.16 13.70
CA THR A 46 10.74 -1.03 14.80
C THR A 46 11.77 -2.12 15.12
N GLY A 47 12.78 -2.31 14.26
CA GLY A 47 13.80 -3.34 14.39
C GLY A 47 13.24 -4.76 14.24
N LYS A 48 12.11 -4.93 13.56
CA LYS A 48 11.39 -6.20 13.43
C LYS A 48 11.15 -6.58 11.98
N VAL A 49 11.03 -7.88 11.75
CA VAL A 49 10.39 -8.46 10.56
C VAL A 49 8.91 -8.60 10.86
N VAL A 50 8.07 -8.17 9.93
CA VAL A 50 6.60 -8.23 10.04
C VAL A 50 6.06 -8.95 8.81
N LEU A 51 5.02 -9.77 8.99
CA LEU A 51 4.27 -10.35 7.88
C LEU A 51 3.28 -9.32 7.37
N GLU A 52 3.41 -8.96 6.10
CA GLU A 52 2.63 -7.90 5.46
C GLU A 52 2.23 -8.35 4.04
N LEU A 53 1.34 -7.60 3.39
CA LEU A 53 1.00 -7.86 2.00
C LEU A 53 2.22 -7.59 1.10
N PRO A 54 2.41 -8.36 0.02
CA PRO A 54 3.34 -7.98 -1.04
C PRO A 54 3.11 -6.53 -1.45
N ALA A 55 4.16 -5.72 -1.46
CA ALA A 55 4.05 -4.28 -1.64
C ALA A 55 5.30 -3.68 -2.29
N GLY A 56 5.07 -2.78 -3.24
CA GLY A 56 6.11 -2.10 -4.01
C GLY A 56 5.93 -0.59 -4.01
N MET A 57 7.02 0.13 -4.28
CA MET A 57 6.91 1.56 -4.57
C MET A 57 6.54 1.75 -6.03
N LEU A 58 5.75 2.79 -6.30
CA LEU A 58 5.38 3.12 -7.66
C LEU A 58 6.44 4.06 -8.24
N ASP A 59 7.08 3.65 -9.33
CA ASP A 59 7.95 4.53 -10.10
C ASP A 59 7.12 5.65 -10.76
N ASP A 60 7.69 6.85 -10.88
CA ASP A 60 7.04 8.08 -11.40
C ASP A 60 6.58 8.00 -12.88
N ASP A 61 6.74 6.85 -13.55
CA ASP A 61 6.49 6.70 -14.98
C ASP A 61 5.01 6.37 -15.29
N GLU A 62 4.35 7.36 -15.89
CA GLU A 62 3.18 7.29 -16.79
C GLU A 62 2.00 6.37 -16.40
N GLY A 63 1.29 6.70 -15.32
CA GLY A 63 -0.17 6.49 -15.21
C GLY A 63 -0.70 5.05 -15.22
N ASP A 64 0.16 4.04 -15.34
CA ASP A 64 -0.20 2.62 -15.26
C ASP A 64 0.13 2.04 -13.88
N PHE A 65 -0.55 2.57 -12.86
CA PHE A 65 -0.42 2.15 -11.47
C PHE A 65 -0.58 0.63 -11.28
N VAL A 66 -1.52 0.03 -12.01
CA VAL A 66 -1.79 -1.42 -11.92
C VAL A 66 -0.68 -2.22 -12.59
N GLY A 67 -0.17 -1.77 -13.74
CA GLY A 67 0.95 -2.43 -14.42
C GLY A 67 2.22 -2.43 -13.56
N THR A 68 2.52 -1.31 -12.90
CA THR A 68 3.65 -1.23 -11.97
C THR A 68 3.43 -2.12 -10.75
N ALA A 69 2.21 -2.16 -10.19
CA ALA A 69 1.88 -3.03 -9.06
C ALA A 69 2.07 -4.52 -9.36
N VAL A 70 1.62 -4.97 -10.53
CA VAL A 70 1.83 -6.34 -11.01
C VAL A 70 3.33 -6.65 -11.09
N ARG A 71 4.11 -5.76 -11.69
CA ARG A 71 5.56 -5.94 -11.86
C ARG A 71 6.29 -6.04 -10.51
N GLU A 72 6.07 -5.10 -9.60
CA GLU A 72 6.74 -5.08 -8.29
C GLU A 72 6.44 -6.34 -7.48
N VAL A 73 5.17 -6.76 -7.45
CA VAL A 73 4.78 -7.99 -6.75
C VAL A 73 5.32 -9.23 -7.44
N GLU A 74 5.35 -9.27 -8.78
CA GLU A 74 6.03 -10.33 -9.53
C GLU A 74 7.51 -10.45 -9.15
N GLU A 75 8.20 -9.33 -8.95
CA GLU A 75 9.61 -9.29 -8.52
C GLU A 75 9.79 -9.78 -7.07
N GLU A 76 8.85 -9.48 -6.16
CA GLU A 76 8.94 -9.84 -4.73
C GLU A 76 8.62 -11.32 -4.48
N ILE A 77 7.59 -11.89 -5.13
CA ILE A 77 7.09 -13.25 -4.83
C ILE A 77 7.11 -14.23 -6.01
N GLY A 78 7.42 -13.77 -7.23
CA GLY A 78 7.51 -14.63 -8.42
C GLY A 78 6.18 -15.12 -8.99
N ILE A 79 5.04 -14.57 -8.54
CA ILE A 79 3.70 -14.92 -9.02
C ILE A 79 3.28 -13.92 -10.09
N LYS A 80 2.96 -14.42 -11.30
CA LYS A 80 2.47 -13.58 -12.39
C LYS A 80 0.99 -13.23 -12.24
N LEU A 81 0.71 -11.94 -12.05
CA LEU A 81 -0.64 -11.43 -11.90
C LEU A 81 -1.14 -10.89 -13.24
N LYS A 82 -2.43 -11.08 -13.53
CA LYS A 82 -3.06 -10.47 -14.69
C LYS A 82 -3.72 -9.17 -14.27
N LYS A 83 -3.33 -8.07 -14.90
CA LYS A 83 -3.91 -6.74 -14.68
C LYS A 83 -5.44 -6.73 -14.77
N GLU A 84 -6.00 -7.55 -15.65
CA GLU A 84 -7.45 -7.66 -15.90
C GLU A 84 -8.23 -8.28 -14.73
N ASP A 85 -7.57 -9.11 -13.91
CA ASP A 85 -8.18 -9.80 -12.78
C ASP A 85 -8.11 -8.96 -11.50
N MET A 86 -7.36 -7.84 -11.51
CA MET A 86 -7.15 -6.99 -10.34
C MET A 86 -8.35 -6.10 -10.04
N VAL A 87 -8.71 -6.02 -8.77
CA VAL A 87 -9.77 -5.17 -8.24
C VAL A 87 -9.15 -4.08 -7.37
N ASP A 88 -9.37 -2.82 -7.74
CA ASP A 88 -8.98 -1.67 -6.92
C ASP A 88 -9.86 -1.58 -5.67
N LEU A 89 -9.30 -1.97 -4.51
CA LEU A 89 -9.99 -1.90 -3.23
C LEU A 89 -10.08 -0.46 -2.71
N THR A 90 -9.13 0.38 -3.07
CA THR A 90 -9.11 1.79 -2.66
C THR A 90 -10.19 2.64 -3.35
N ALA A 91 -10.65 2.23 -4.53
CA ALA A 91 -11.80 2.81 -5.22
C ALA A 91 -13.12 2.68 -4.43
N PHE A 92 -13.21 1.76 -3.46
CA PHE A 92 -14.39 1.62 -2.58
C PHE A 92 -14.37 2.54 -1.37
N LEU A 93 -13.27 3.27 -1.13
CA LEU A 93 -13.20 4.22 -0.03
C LEU A 93 -14.14 5.41 -0.26
N HIS A 94 -14.52 6.08 0.82
CA HIS A 94 -15.36 7.26 0.72
C HIS A 94 -14.63 8.38 -0.04
N PRO A 95 -15.26 9.11 -0.98
CA PRO A 95 -14.58 10.09 -1.82
C PRO A 95 -13.79 11.18 -1.07
N SER A 96 -14.16 11.46 0.20
CA SER A 96 -13.44 12.43 1.03
C SER A 96 -12.02 11.98 1.43
N THR A 97 -11.67 10.71 1.25
CA THR A 97 -10.31 10.21 1.51
C THR A 97 -9.39 10.39 0.30
N GLY A 98 -9.92 10.84 -0.84
CA GLY A 98 -9.19 10.86 -2.10
C GLY A 98 -8.94 9.47 -2.69
N HIS A 99 -9.60 8.43 -2.17
CA HIS A 99 -9.35 7.01 -2.50
C HIS A 99 -7.91 6.58 -2.21
N GLN A 100 -7.31 7.12 -1.14
CA GLN A 100 -5.96 6.77 -0.73
C GLN A 100 -5.93 6.30 0.73
N ILE A 101 -4.95 5.44 1.03
CA ILE A 101 -4.66 4.98 2.39
C ILE A 101 -3.33 5.58 2.83
N PHE A 102 -3.34 6.22 4.00
CA PHE A 102 -2.13 6.72 4.66
C PHE A 102 -1.82 5.83 5.86
N PRO A 103 -0.75 5.02 5.82
CA PRO A 103 -0.42 4.10 6.90
C PRO A 103 0.14 4.83 8.13
N SER A 104 0.58 6.07 7.96
CA SER A 104 1.10 6.92 9.03
C SER A 104 0.29 8.21 9.20
N LEU A 105 0.20 8.71 10.44
CA LEU A 105 -0.45 10.00 10.75
C LEU A 105 0.47 11.19 10.44
N GLY A 106 1.01 11.25 9.22
CA GLY A 106 1.85 12.36 8.73
C GLY A 106 3.34 12.27 9.04
N GLY A 107 3.84 11.11 9.52
CA GLY A 107 5.28 10.86 9.66
C GLY A 107 5.94 10.45 8.33
N CYS A 108 5.15 9.91 7.42
CA CYS A 108 5.53 9.46 6.09
C CYS A 108 4.54 10.04 5.08
N ASP A 109 5.03 10.42 3.90
CA ASP A 109 4.21 10.85 2.76
C ASP A 109 3.68 9.67 1.92
N GLU A 110 3.84 8.44 2.42
CA GLU A 110 3.44 7.20 1.74
C GLU A 110 1.93 7.16 1.51
N GLU A 111 1.55 7.37 0.24
CA GLU A 111 0.22 7.19 -0.29
C GLU A 111 0.10 5.75 -0.81
N MET A 112 -0.78 4.94 -0.21
CA MET A 112 -0.89 3.53 -0.56
C MET A 112 -2.18 3.22 -1.31
N SER A 113 -2.04 2.59 -2.48
CA SER A 113 -3.12 1.94 -3.22
C SER A 113 -3.17 0.45 -2.85
N VAL A 114 -4.37 -0.13 -2.78
CA VAL A 114 -4.54 -1.55 -2.39
C VAL A 114 -5.40 -2.26 -3.43
N PHE A 115 -4.89 -3.36 -3.95
CA PHE A 115 -5.56 -4.20 -4.94
C PHE A 115 -5.82 -5.60 -4.39
N LEU A 116 -6.82 -6.27 -4.95
CA LEU A 116 -7.15 -7.69 -4.78
C LEU A 116 -6.97 -8.42 -6.12
#